data_AF-A0A7J3ZL51-F1
#
_entry.id   AF-A0A7J3ZL51-F1
#
_cell.length_a   1.000
_cell.length_b   1.000
_cell.length_c   1.000
_cell.angle_alpha   90.00
_cell.angle_beta   90.00
_cell.angle_gamma   90.00
#
_symmetry.space_group_name_H-M   'P 1'
#
loop_
_entity.id
_entity.type
_entity.pdbx_description
1 polymer ?
#
loop_
_entity_poly.entity_id
_entity_poly.type
_entity_poly.pdbx_seq_one_letter_code
_entity_poly.pdbx_strand_id
1 'polypeptide(L)'
;MGKKALELVVAFLAAVLLAAPVAMALTAAPSQQTYYPGDVLVVTGSATPNALVSVTVEGPAGLVALSQARAGGDGSFTIEVMRFPPQPTRQIPYGTYTVTVKDTATLDEIVFTVEFVSPKGTIAGVVTDALGGPVAGATVMVTKDTAIIAITSTDASGKFTVEVLETGTYLITVQAPGYMPAQEQVAITYLPATVDVAIMLQVPKLTVSIKSILLDGKPFAGVAREGGTLEVRALVAYGGEAITDAAVTGYLTDPLREAQGLPPIAFTLAYSAAEGAYVGRVAIPKLGVDRMCSLEIVANARGETASVTREFIMLVDVPAMVRSVEERVSQLERQVGDLSETLSSLRETLDSLQGQLSSLQEQLRELGEGVEAVSGARGLAQAAIALGIVAIIIALATLFYLSRKISA
;
A
#
# COMPACT_ATOMS: atom_id res chain seq x y z
N MET A 1 -21.60 -96.80 -81.52
CA MET A 1 -20.94 -96.37 -80.26
C MET A 1 -20.59 -94.89 -80.41
N GLY A 2 -21.07 -94.01 -79.53
CA GLY A 2 -20.70 -92.58 -79.55
C GLY A 2 -21.68 -91.65 -78.85
N LYS A 3 -22.99 -91.96 -78.84
CA LYS A 3 -24.00 -91.19 -78.09
C LYS A 3 -23.80 -91.19 -76.56
N LYS A 4 -22.99 -92.13 -76.02
CA LYS A 4 -22.61 -92.17 -74.60
C LYS A 4 -21.42 -91.27 -74.21
N ALA A 5 -20.70 -90.68 -75.18
CA ALA A 5 -19.57 -89.79 -74.90
C ALA A 5 -19.99 -88.30 -74.81
N LEU A 6 -21.15 -87.94 -75.34
CA LEU A 6 -21.65 -86.56 -75.32
C LEU A 6 -22.49 -86.23 -74.08
N GLU A 7 -23.15 -87.23 -73.48
CA GLU A 7 -23.83 -87.05 -72.17
C GLU A 7 -22.84 -86.91 -71.00
N LEU A 8 -21.61 -87.41 -71.15
CA LEU A 8 -20.59 -87.31 -70.08
C LEU A 8 -19.93 -85.91 -70.03
N VAL A 9 -19.95 -85.15 -71.13
CA VAL A 9 -19.42 -83.77 -71.17
C VAL A 9 -20.49 -82.75 -70.76
N VAL A 10 -21.77 -83.08 -70.93
CA VAL A 10 -22.90 -82.24 -70.49
C VAL A 10 -23.26 -82.48 -69.02
N ALA A 11 -22.89 -83.63 -68.44
CA ALA A 11 -23.09 -83.91 -67.01
C ALA A 11 -22.06 -83.28 -66.06
N PHE A 12 -20.96 -82.72 -66.58
CA PHE A 12 -19.95 -82.03 -65.74
C PHE A 12 -20.09 -80.50 -65.73
N LEU A 13 -21.06 -79.94 -66.46
CA LEU A 13 -21.29 -78.49 -66.55
C LEU A 13 -22.65 -78.03 -65.98
N ALA A 14 -23.32 -78.86 -65.17
CA ALA A 14 -24.63 -78.54 -64.59
C ALA A 14 -24.76 -78.96 -63.11
N ALA A 15 -23.65 -78.95 -62.38
CA ALA A 15 -23.65 -79.07 -60.92
C ALA A 15 -22.76 -77.98 -60.30
N VAL A 16 -22.98 -76.72 -60.70
CA VAL A 16 -22.87 -75.64 -59.70
C VAL A 16 -24.07 -75.85 -58.80
N LEU A 17 -23.90 -76.76 -57.83
CA LEU A 17 -24.81 -76.89 -56.71
C LEU A 17 -24.76 -75.51 -56.04
N LEU A 18 -25.76 -74.67 -56.32
CA LEU A 18 -26.13 -73.56 -55.44
C LEU A 18 -26.55 -74.22 -54.13
N ALA A 19 -25.57 -74.62 -53.32
CA ALA A 19 -25.80 -74.85 -51.91
C ALA A 19 -26.36 -73.52 -51.43
N ALA A 20 -27.65 -73.53 -51.07
CA ALA A 20 -28.24 -72.38 -50.40
C ALA A 20 -27.30 -72.06 -49.24
N PRO A 21 -26.83 -70.80 -49.14
CA PRO A 21 -25.95 -70.43 -48.04
C PRO A 21 -26.57 -70.92 -46.74
N VAL A 22 -25.79 -71.61 -45.91
CA VAL A 22 -26.25 -71.98 -44.57
C VAL A 22 -26.65 -70.67 -43.90
N ALA A 23 -27.95 -70.46 -43.72
CA ALA A 23 -28.48 -69.21 -43.21
C ALA A 23 -27.98 -69.06 -41.77
N MET A 24 -26.98 -68.19 -41.59
CA MET A 24 -26.52 -67.79 -40.28
C MET A 24 -27.23 -66.49 -39.92
N ALA A 25 -27.73 -66.40 -38.69
CA ALA A 25 -28.37 -65.18 -38.22
C ALA A 25 -27.34 -64.03 -38.25
N LEU A 26 -27.76 -62.90 -38.82
CA LEU A 26 -26.99 -61.66 -38.72
C LEU A 26 -26.86 -61.29 -37.24
N THR A 27 -25.64 -61.05 -36.78
CA THR A 27 -25.34 -60.42 -35.49
C THR A 27 -24.38 -59.29 -35.74
N ALA A 28 -24.49 -58.21 -34.96
CA ALA A 28 -23.57 -57.10 -35.04
C ALA A 28 -23.53 -56.34 -33.71
N ALA A 29 -22.33 -55.95 -33.29
CA ALA A 29 -22.10 -55.09 -32.14
C ALA A 29 -20.92 -54.15 -32.41
N PRO A 30 -20.97 -52.92 -31.88
CA PRO A 30 -19.82 -52.03 -31.93
C PRO A 30 -18.75 -52.47 -30.91
N SER A 31 -17.51 -52.05 -31.13
CA SER A 31 -16.41 -52.27 -30.19
C SER A 31 -16.65 -51.61 -28.84
N GLN A 32 -17.39 -50.49 -28.81
CA GLN A 32 -17.74 -49.72 -27.61
C GLN A 32 -19.10 -49.02 -27.83
N GLN A 33 -19.76 -48.57 -26.75
CA GLN A 33 -20.99 -47.76 -26.88
C GLN A 33 -20.75 -46.25 -26.85
N THR A 34 -19.63 -45.82 -26.26
CA THR A 34 -19.22 -44.41 -26.18
C THR A 34 -17.83 -44.26 -26.78
N TYR A 35 -17.67 -43.26 -27.63
CA TYR A 35 -16.46 -42.94 -28.37
C TYR A 35 -16.01 -41.51 -28.04
N TYR A 36 -14.71 -41.32 -27.97
CA TYR A 36 -14.03 -40.05 -27.76
C TYR A 36 -13.21 -39.65 -28.99
N PRO A 37 -12.72 -38.40 -29.07
CA PRO A 37 -11.94 -37.94 -30.21
C PRO A 37 -10.77 -38.85 -30.54
N GLY A 38 -10.68 -39.29 -31.79
CA GLY A 38 -9.65 -40.20 -32.28
C GLY A 38 -9.97 -41.69 -32.19
N ASP A 39 -11.02 -42.11 -31.48
CA ASP A 39 -11.40 -43.52 -31.38
C ASP A 39 -11.89 -44.08 -32.73
N VAL A 40 -11.77 -45.40 -32.90
CA VAL A 40 -12.20 -46.11 -34.11
C VAL A 40 -13.46 -46.91 -33.84
N LEU A 41 -14.51 -46.64 -34.60
CA LEU A 41 -15.70 -47.47 -34.63
C LEU A 41 -15.40 -48.74 -35.39
N VAL A 42 -15.34 -49.86 -34.66
CA VAL A 42 -15.19 -51.20 -35.21
C VAL A 42 -16.48 -51.96 -34.96
N VAL A 43 -17.00 -52.63 -35.98
CA VAL A 43 -18.19 -53.47 -35.86
C VAL A 43 -17.79 -54.91 -36.08
N THR A 44 -18.17 -55.77 -35.14
CA THR A 44 -17.93 -57.21 -35.19
C THR A 44 -19.24 -57.97 -35.14
N GLY A 45 -19.26 -59.16 -35.73
CA GLY A 45 -20.47 -59.95 -35.78
C GLY A 45 -20.36 -61.17 -36.67
N SER A 46 -21.52 -61.73 -37.00
CA SER A 46 -21.70 -62.90 -37.84
C SER A 46 -22.70 -62.61 -38.95
N ALA A 47 -22.44 -63.01 -40.18
CA ALA A 47 -23.34 -62.88 -41.34
C ALA A 47 -23.20 -64.10 -42.25
N THR A 48 -24.00 -64.19 -43.32
CA THR A 48 -23.91 -65.30 -44.28
C THR A 48 -22.46 -65.54 -44.72
N PRO A 49 -21.92 -66.79 -44.62
CA PRO A 49 -20.53 -67.07 -44.97
C PRO A 49 -20.16 -66.59 -46.37
N ASN A 50 -19.03 -65.89 -46.49
CA ASN A 50 -18.52 -65.25 -47.72
C ASN A 50 -19.41 -64.14 -48.33
N ALA A 51 -20.54 -63.79 -47.70
CA ALA A 51 -21.39 -62.69 -48.14
C ALA A 51 -20.74 -61.34 -47.84
N LEU A 52 -21.16 -60.32 -48.59
CA LEU A 52 -20.77 -58.95 -48.33
C LEU A 52 -21.66 -58.39 -47.22
N VAL A 53 -21.03 -57.78 -46.21
CA VAL A 53 -21.68 -57.05 -45.13
C VAL A 53 -21.42 -55.57 -45.37
N SER A 54 -22.48 -54.77 -45.41
CA SER A 54 -22.38 -53.31 -45.48
C SER A 54 -22.72 -52.69 -44.14
N VAL A 55 -21.92 -51.71 -43.71
CA VAL A 55 -22.16 -50.91 -42.50
C VAL A 55 -22.30 -49.46 -42.91
N THR A 56 -23.44 -48.86 -42.59
CA THR A 56 -23.76 -47.45 -42.83
C THR A 56 -23.83 -46.74 -41.49
N VAL A 57 -23.23 -45.56 -41.38
CA VAL A 57 -23.27 -44.73 -40.17
C VAL A 57 -23.85 -43.38 -40.50
N GLU A 58 -24.96 -43.05 -39.86
CA GLU A 58 -25.62 -41.76 -39.93
C GLU A 58 -25.46 -41.02 -38.60
N GLY A 59 -24.88 -39.82 -38.64
CA GLY A 59 -24.71 -38.96 -37.50
C GLY A 59 -25.73 -37.82 -37.47
N PRO A 60 -25.61 -36.89 -36.49
CA PRO A 60 -26.53 -35.76 -36.37
C PRO A 60 -26.56 -34.82 -37.59
N ALA A 61 -25.49 -34.81 -38.40
CA ALA A 61 -25.37 -34.02 -39.62
C ALA A 61 -25.68 -34.81 -40.90
N GLY A 62 -26.19 -36.04 -40.78
CA GLY A 62 -26.49 -36.96 -41.89
C GLY A 62 -25.46 -38.08 -42.04
N LEU A 63 -25.40 -38.68 -43.23
CA LEU A 63 -24.51 -39.81 -43.53
C LEU A 63 -23.03 -39.43 -43.35
N VAL A 64 -22.31 -40.17 -42.50
CA VAL A 64 -20.89 -39.90 -42.19
C VAL A 64 -19.93 -41.00 -42.64
N ALA A 65 -20.39 -42.25 -42.74
CA ALA A 65 -19.55 -43.35 -43.20
C ALA A 65 -20.36 -44.46 -43.88
N LEU A 66 -19.71 -45.12 -44.84
CA LEU A 66 -20.17 -46.35 -45.47
C LEU A 66 -18.96 -47.26 -45.66
N SER A 67 -19.00 -48.45 -45.05
CA SER A 67 -17.94 -49.44 -45.15
C SER A 67 -18.51 -50.81 -45.49
N GLN A 68 -17.71 -51.65 -46.11
CA GLN A 68 -18.13 -53.00 -46.50
C GLN A 68 -16.98 -53.98 -46.39
N ALA A 69 -17.28 -55.20 -45.96
CA ALA A 69 -16.32 -56.30 -45.98
C ALA A 69 -17.03 -57.62 -46.25
N ARG A 70 -16.27 -58.62 -46.72
CA ARG A 70 -16.80 -59.98 -46.85
C ARG A 70 -16.67 -60.70 -45.52
N ALA A 71 -17.74 -61.35 -45.08
CA ALA A 71 -17.69 -62.30 -43.98
C ALA A 71 -16.78 -63.48 -44.33
N GLY A 72 -16.12 -64.07 -43.32
CA GLY A 72 -15.29 -65.25 -43.49
C GLY A 72 -16.07 -66.49 -43.93
N GLY A 73 -15.35 -67.59 -44.19
CA GLY A 73 -15.98 -68.89 -44.47
C GLY A 73 -16.74 -69.48 -43.27
N ASP A 74 -16.44 -69.00 -42.05
CA ASP A 74 -17.18 -69.24 -40.82
C ASP A 74 -18.29 -68.20 -40.58
N GLY A 75 -18.43 -67.22 -41.48
CA GLY A 75 -19.37 -66.13 -41.43
C GLY A 75 -19.04 -65.02 -40.41
N SER A 76 -17.88 -65.07 -39.76
CA SER A 76 -17.43 -63.97 -38.89
C SER A 76 -17.04 -62.74 -39.72
N PHE A 77 -17.24 -61.54 -39.18
CA PHE A 77 -16.71 -60.32 -39.79
C PHE A 77 -16.22 -59.33 -38.72
N THR A 78 -15.29 -58.46 -39.14
CA THR A 78 -14.81 -57.32 -38.38
C THR A 78 -14.52 -56.19 -39.35
N ILE A 79 -15.15 -55.03 -39.13
CA ILE A 79 -15.07 -53.88 -40.03
C ILE A 79 -14.67 -52.65 -39.22
N GLU A 80 -13.52 -52.06 -39.51
CA GLU A 80 -13.22 -50.69 -39.09
C GLU A 80 -14.03 -49.75 -39.97
N VAL A 81 -15.05 -49.12 -39.40
CA VAL A 81 -16.04 -48.36 -40.17
C VAL A 81 -15.56 -46.93 -40.39
N MET A 82 -15.16 -46.27 -39.31
CA MET A 82 -14.63 -44.90 -39.33
C MET A 82 -13.82 -44.58 -38.08
N ARG A 83 -13.00 -43.53 -38.15
CA ARG A 83 -12.36 -42.91 -36.99
C ARG A 83 -13.05 -41.60 -36.66
N PHE A 84 -13.44 -41.41 -35.40
CA PHE A 84 -13.95 -40.13 -34.93
C PHE A 84 -12.84 -39.07 -34.98
N PRO A 85 -13.14 -37.85 -35.40
CA PRO A 85 -12.12 -36.81 -35.57
C PRO A 85 -11.49 -36.42 -34.22
N PRO A 86 -10.25 -35.91 -34.21
CA PRO A 86 -9.57 -35.46 -32.98
C PRO A 86 -10.23 -34.23 -32.33
N GLN A 87 -11.11 -33.54 -33.06
CA GLN A 87 -12.02 -32.50 -32.58
C GLN A 87 -13.35 -32.61 -33.34
N PRO A 88 -14.49 -32.27 -32.74
CA PRO A 88 -15.78 -32.31 -33.44
C PRO A 88 -15.73 -31.38 -34.65
N THR A 89 -16.30 -31.85 -35.76
CA THR A 89 -16.41 -31.05 -36.99
C THR A 89 -17.88 -30.76 -37.27
N ARG A 90 -18.16 -29.87 -38.24
CA ARG A 90 -19.55 -29.65 -38.68
C ARG A 90 -20.23 -30.91 -39.22
N GLN A 91 -19.46 -31.82 -39.81
CA GLN A 91 -19.98 -33.06 -40.42
C GLN A 91 -20.03 -34.22 -39.42
N ILE A 92 -19.13 -34.24 -38.44
CA ILE A 92 -19.05 -35.26 -37.39
C ILE A 92 -19.04 -34.53 -36.04
N PRO A 93 -20.17 -33.95 -35.59
CA PRO A 93 -20.29 -33.30 -34.29
C PRO A 93 -20.46 -34.32 -33.16
N TYR A 94 -20.26 -33.92 -31.92
CA TYR A 94 -20.66 -34.75 -30.78
C TYR A 94 -22.17 -35.05 -30.83
N GLY A 95 -22.55 -36.27 -30.44
CA GLY A 95 -23.93 -36.73 -30.39
C GLY A 95 -24.08 -38.22 -30.69
N THR A 96 -25.32 -38.64 -30.88
CA THR A 96 -25.71 -40.02 -31.19
C THR A 96 -25.52 -40.33 -32.68
N TYR A 97 -24.94 -41.48 -32.97
CA TYR A 97 -24.75 -42.02 -34.33
C TYR A 97 -25.51 -43.33 -34.47
N THR A 98 -26.29 -43.46 -35.53
CA THR A 98 -27.02 -44.68 -35.88
C THR A 98 -26.18 -45.52 -36.83
N VAL A 99 -25.96 -46.78 -36.46
CA VAL A 99 -25.18 -47.75 -37.22
C VAL A 99 -26.13 -48.82 -37.75
N THR A 100 -26.21 -48.91 -39.06
CA THR A 100 -27.00 -49.90 -39.79
C THR A 100 -26.07 -50.93 -40.41
N VAL A 101 -26.21 -52.20 -40.02
CA VAL A 101 -25.44 -53.32 -40.54
C VAL A 101 -26.37 -54.21 -41.36
N LYS A 102 -26.01 -54.48 -42.61
CA LYS A 102 -26.84 -55.26 -43.53
C LYS A 102 -26.06 -56.41 -44.14
N ASP A 103 -26.64 -57.62 -44.06
CA ASP A 103 -26.19 -58.77 -44.84
C ASP A 103 -26.76 -58.64 -46.25
N THR A 104 -25.91 -58.51 -47.26
CA THR A 104 -26.37 -58.32 -48.64
C THR A 104 -26.93 -59.60 -49.28
N ALA A 105 -26.64 -60.78 -48.72
CA ALA A 105 -27.14 -62.05 -49.24
C ALA A 105 -28.58 -62.33 -48.80
N THR A 106 -28.92 -62.04 -47.54
CA THR A 106 -30.27 -62.25 -46.99
C THR A 106 -31.11 -60.98 -46.93
N LEU A 107 -30.47 -59.80 -47.06
CA LEU A 107 -31.05 -58.47 -46.83
C LEU A 107 -31.47 -58.22 -45.38
N ASP A 108 -31.06 -59.07 -44.44
CA ASP A 108 -31.27 -58.84 -43.01
C ASP A 108 -30.50 -57.60 -42.54
N GLU A 109 -31.07 -56.88 -41.58
CA GLU A 109 -30.54 -55.63 -41.07
C GLU A 109 -30.55 -55.61 -39.54
N ILE A 110 -29.46 -55.11 -38.95
CA ILE A 110 -29.37 -54.76 -37.53
C ILE A 110 -29.07 -53.27 -37.42
N VAL A 111 -29.81 -52.59 -36.55
CA VAL A 111 -29.60 -51.18 -36.23
C VAL A 111 -29.30 -51.03 -34.75
N PHE A 112 -28.23 -50.31 -34.44
CA PHE A 112 -27.89 -49.89 -33.07
C PHE A 112 -27.33 -48.47 -33.06
N THR A 113 -27.19 -47.87 -31.88
CA THR A 113 -26.63 -46.53 -31.72
C THR A 113 -25.33 -46.55 -30.94
N VAL A 114 -24.45 -45.59 -31.24
CA VAL A 114 -23.24 -45.29 -30.47
C VAL A 114 -23.18 -43.79 -30.19
N GLU A 115 -22.50 -43.40 -29.12
CA GLU A 115 -22.36 -41.99 -28.71
C GLU A 115 -20.95 -41.48 -29.01
N PHE A 116 -20.82 -40.33 -29.66
CA PHE A 116 -19.56 -39.59 -29.76
C PHE A 116 -19.63 -38.39 -28.82
N VAL A 117 -18.84 -38.40 -27.74
CA VAL A 117 -18.99 -37.44 -26.65
C VAL A 117 -17.74 -36.59 -26.45
N SER A 118 -17.94 -35.38 -25.93
CA SER A 118 -16.83 -34.53 -25.50
C SER A 118 -16.10 -35.18 -24.32
N PRO A 119 -14.77 -35.37 -24.38
CA PRO A 119 -14.01 -35.79 -23.22
C PRO A 119 -14.05 -34.70 -22.14
N LYS A 120 -13.94 -35.09 -20.88
CA LYS A 120 -13.95 -34.14 -19.77
C LYS A 120 -12.56 -33.55 -19.52
N GLY A 121 -12.54 -32.31 -19.06
CA GLY A 121 -11.36 -31.67 -18.49
C GLY A 121 -11.46 -31.66 -16.98
N THR A 122 -10.32 -31.53 -16.31
CA THR A 122 -10.23 -31.48 -14.85
C THR A 122 -9.42 -30.26 -14.46
N ILE A 123 -10.02 -29.40 -13.64
CA ILE A 123 -9.29 -28.37 -12.88
C ILE A 123 -8.99 -28.98 -11.52
N ALA A 124 -7.72 -29.25 -11.24
CA ALA A 124 -7.25 -29.70 -9.94
C ALA A 124 -6.57 -28.53 -9.25
N GLY A 125 -6.95 -28.21 -8.01
CA GLY A 125 -6.39 -27.07 -7.33
C GLY A 125 -6.02 -27.33 -5.88
N VAL A 126 -5.10 -26.50 -5.37
CA VAL A 126 -4.73 -26.44 -3.97
C VAL A 126 -4.88 -25.01 -3.46
N VAL A 127 -5.50 -24.87 -2.30
CA VAL A 127 -5.71 -23.59 -1.61
C VAL A 127 -4.87 -23.57 -0.35
N THR A 128 -4.03 -22.55 -0.23
CA THR A 128 -3.11 -22.36 0.90
C THR A 128 -3.26 -20.98 1.52
N ASP A 129 -2.82 -20.81 2.77
CA ASP A 129 -2.65 -19.50 3.40
C ASP A 129 -1.27 -18.90 3.07
N ALA A 130 -1.02 -17.68 3.53
CA ALA A 130 0.25 -16.97 3.33
C ALA A 130 1.48 -17.65 3.97
N LEU A 131 1.28 -18.60 4.89
CA LEU A 131 2.33 -19.38 5.55
C LEU A 131 2.55 -20.75 4.87
N GLY A 132 1.78 -21.06 3.82
CA GLY A 132 1.82 -22.33 3.11
C GLY A 132 0.96 -23.44 3.75
N GLY A 133 0.18 -23.13 4.78
CA GLY A 133 -0.76 -24.07 5.40
C GLY A 133 -1.97 -24.33 4.48
N PRO A 134 -2.52 -25.56 4.41
CA PRO A 134 -3.69 -25.85 3.60
C PRO A 134 -4.95 -25.21 4.19
N VAL A 135 -5.79 -24.60 3.34
CA VAL A 135 -7.09 -24.05 3.77
C VAL A 135 -8.20 -25.03 3.44
N ALA A 136 -8.68 -25.75 4.46
CA ALA A 136 -9.79 -26.68 4.35
C ALA A 136 -11.16 -25.99 4.40
N GLY A 137 -12.15 -26.51 3.68
CA GLY A 137 -13.52 -25.99 3.67
C GLY A 137 -13.69 -24.64 2.97
N ALA A 138 -12.70 -24.18 2.21
CA ALA A 138 -12.83 -22.99 1.38
C ALA A 138 -13.83 -23.28 0.25
N THR A 139 -14.79 -22.39 0.04
CA THR A 139 -15.74 -22.47 -1.06
C THR A 139 -15.04 -22.05 -2.36
N VAL A 140 -15.08 -22.93 -3.35
CA VAL A 140 -14.50 -22.74 -4.68
C VAL A 140 -15.62 -22.68 -5.69
N MET A 141 -15.78 -21.53 -6.36
CA MET A 141 -16.74 -21.32 -7.43
C MET A 141 -15.99 -21.19 -8.75
N VAL A 142 -16.33 -22.03 -9.72
CA VAL A 142 -15.75 -22.01 -11.06
C VAL A 142 -16.79 -21.47 -12.03
N THR A 143 -16.41 -20.43 -12.78
CA THR A 143 -17.29 -19.77 -13.75
C THR A 143 -16.64 -19.71 -15.14
N LYS A 144 -17.46 -19.71 -16.19
CA LYS A 144 -17.06 -19.44 -17.57
C LYS A 144 -18.09 -18.51 -18.20
N ASP A 145 -17.65 -17.42 -18.81
CA ASP A 145 -18.52 -16.42 -19.45
C ASP A 145 -19.72 -16.00 -18.57
N THR A 146 -19.47 -15.80 -17.27
CA THR A 146 -20.44 -15.50 -16.18
C THR A 146 -21.33 -16.65 -15.70
N ALA A 147 -21.39 -17.78 -16.42
CA ALA A 147 -22.14 -18.95 -15.99
C ALA A 147 -21.36 -19.70 -14.89
N ILE A 148 -22.07 -20.11 -13.83
CA ILE A 148 -21.52 -20.99 -12.79
C ILE A 148 -21.46 -22.41 -13.35
N ILE A 149 -20.25 -22.96 -13.41
CA ILE A 149 -19.98 -24.31 -13.91
C ILE A 149 -20.03 -25.30 -12.76
N ALA A 150 -19.41 -24.94 -11.63
CA ALA A 150 -19.42 -25.75 -10.43
C ALA A 150 -19.21 -24.89 -9.18
N ILE A 151 -19.71 -25.40 -8.06
CA ILE A 151 -19.36 -24.93 -6.71
C ILE A 151 -18.93 -26.17 -5.92
N THR A 152 -17.76 -26.12 -5.33
CA THR A 152 -17.20 -27.18 -4.49
C THR A 152 -16.51 -26.58 -3.27
N SER A 153 -15.99 -27.41 -2.38
CA SER A 153 -15.18 -26.97 -1.24
C SER A 153 -13.86 -27.73 -1.19
N THR A 154 -12.83 -27.08 -0.65
CA THR A 154 -11.54 -27.74 -0.44
C THR A 154 -11.60 -28.80 0.66
N ASP A 155 -10.85 -29.89 0.47
CA ASP A 155 -10.69 -30.96 1.46
C ASP A 155 -9.72 -30.58 2.60
N ALA A 156 -9.46 -31.52 3.52
CA ALA A 156 -8.54 -31.32 4.65
C ALA A 156 -7.08 -31.02 4.25
N SER A 157 -6.69 -31.35 3.02
CA SER A 157 -5.39 -31.02 2.45
C SER A 157 -5.40 -29.74 1.61
N GLY A 158 -6.51 -28.99 1.64
CA GLY A 158 -6.70 -27.77 0.86
C GLY A 158 -6.97 -28.03 -0.62
N LYS A 159 -7.19 -29.28 -1.04
CA LYS A 159 -7.34 -29.64 -2.45
C LYS A 159 -8.79 -29.60 -2.90
N PHE A 160 -9.00 -29.30 -4.17
CA PHE A 160 -10.29 -29.43 -4.85
C PHE A 160 -10.11 -29.95 -6.26
N THR A 161 -11.16 -30.56 -6.81
CA THR A 161 -11.24 -30.96 -8.22
C THR A 161 -12.58 -30.57 -8.81
N VAL A 162 -12.58 -30.10 -10.05
CA VAL A 162 -13.79 -29.75 -10.81
C VAL A 162 -13.65 -30.31 -12.22
N GLU A 163 -14.65 -31.09 -12.65
CA GLU A 163 -14.76 -31.52 -14.04
C GLU A 163 -15.39 -30.41 -14.88
N VAL A 164 -14.87 -30.20 -16.09
CA VAL A 164 -15.43 -29.28 -17.08
C VAL A 164 -15.64 -29.99 -18.41
N LEU A 165 -16.60 -29.54 -19.22
CA LEU A 165 -17.01 -30.22 -20.45
C LEU A 165 -16.59 -29.49 -21.74
N GLU A 166 -16.06 -28.28 -21.60
CA GLU A 166 -15.74 -27.40 -22.72
C GLU A 166 -14.32 -26.86 -22.60
N THR A 167 -13.74 -26.48 -23.73
CA THR A 167 -12.52 -25.67 -23.75
C THR A 167 -12.89 -24.21 -23.48
N GLY A 168 -11.91 -23.41 -23.07
CA GLY A 168 -12.08 -21.99 -22.79
C GLY A 168 -11.36 -21.55 -21.52
N THR A 169 -11.58 -20.29 -21.14
CA THR A 169 -11.02 -19.71 -19.91
C THR A 169 -12.07 -19.77 -18.80
N TYR A 170 -11.65 -20.34 -17.67
CA TYR A 170 -12.44 -20.46 -16.45
C TYR A 170 -11.89 -19.48 -15.41
N LEU A 171 -12.78 -18.79 -14.70
CA LEU A 171 -12.46 -17.98 -13.52
C LEU A 171 -12.82 -18.75 -12.27
N ILE A 172 -11.83 -18.98 -11.42
CA ILE A 172 -11.94 -19.66 -10.15
C ILE A 172 -11.96 -18.60 -9.06
N THR A 173 -13.05 -18.53 -8.29
CA THR A 173 -13.16 -17.66 -7.12
C THR A 173 -13.17 -18.50 -5.86
N VAL A 174 -12.26 -18.21 -4.94
CA VAL A 174 -12.12 -18.94 -3.67
C VAL A 174 -12.44 -18.01 -2.49
N GLN A 175 -13.26 -18.49 -1.57
CA GLN A 175 -13.65 -17.77 -0.36
C GLN A 175 -13.57 -18.68 0.86
N ALA A 176 -13.03 -18.16 1.97
CA ALA A 176 -12.99 -18.86 3.25
C ALA A 176 -13.15 -17.86 4.40
N PRO A 177 -13.81 -18.22 5.53
CA PRO A 177 -13.91 -17.36 6.70
C PRO A 177 -12.53 -16.93 7.22
N GLY A 178 -12.38 -15.63 7.52
CA GLY A 178 -11.11 -15.06 8.00
C GLY A 178 -10.11 -14.71 6.90
N TYR A 179 -10.42 -15.00 5.63
CA TYR A 179 -9.58 -14.67 4.48
C TYR A 179 -10.27 -13.70 3.53
N MET A 180 -9.47 -12.95 2.77
CA MET A 180 -9.92 -12.19 1.61
C MET A 180 -10.22 -13.15 0.45
N PRO A 181 -11.27 -12.89 -0.36
CA PRO A 181 -11.51 -13.63 -1.59
C PRO A 181 -10.31 -13.57 -2.54
N ALA A 182 -9.99 -14.69 -3.18
CA ALA A 182 -8.99 -14.76 -4.23
C ALA A 182 -9.63 -15.22 -5.55
N GLN A 183 -9.05 -14.78 -6.66
CA GLN A 183 -9.48 -15.16 -8.00
C GLN A 183 -8.28 -15.58 -8.85
N GLU A 184 -8.46 -16.65 -9.63
CA GLU A 184 -7.43 -17.17 -10.54
C GLU A 184 -8.08 -17.56 -11.87
N GLN A 185 -7.41 -17.32 -12.99
CA GLN A 185 -7.89 -17.71 -14.32
C GLN A 185 -7.12 -18.91 -14.85
N VAL A 186 -7.85 -19.90 -15.39
CA VAL A 186 -7.28 -21.11 -15.96
C VAL A 186 -7.82 -21.32 -17.36
N ALA A 187 -6.93 -21.57 -18.33
CA ALA A 187 -7.31 -21.84 -19.71
C ALA A 187 -7.20 -23.34 -20.02
N ILE A 188 -8.27 -23.90 -20.58
CA ILE A 188 -8.30 -25.28 -21.10
C ILE A 188 -8.41 -25.19 -22.62
N THR A 189 -7.34 -25.58 -23.31
CA THR A 189 -7.21 -25.41 -24.77
C THR A 189 -7.61 -26.66 -25.57
N TYR A 190 -7.59 -27.84 -24.94
CA TYR A 190 -8.02 -29.10 -25.52
C TYR A 190 -8.61 -30.01 -24.43
N LEU A 191 -9.32 -31.06 -24.84
CA LEU A 191 -9.90 -32.06 -23.95
C LEU A 191 -9.53 -33.48 -24.46
N PRO A 192 -9.31 -34.47 -23.56
CA PRO A 192 -9.23 -34.32 -22.11
C PRO A 192 -7.97 -33.55 -21.71
N ALA A 193 -8.04 -32.78 -20.63
CA ALA A 193 -6.90 -32.08 -20.06
C ALA A 193 -7.06 -31.99 -18.54
N THR A 194 -5.94 -32.08 -17.82
CA THR A 194 -5.87 -31.75 -16.41
C THR A 194 -5.03 -30.50 -16.26
N VAL A 195 -5.56 -29.48 -15.59
CA VAL A 195 -4.82 -28.26 -15.28
C VAL A 195 -4.73 -28.11 -13.77
N ASP A 196 -3.50 -27.96 -13.28
CA ASP A 196 -3.21 -27.71 -11.88
C ASP A 196 -3.23 -26.20 -11.59
N VAL A 197 -3.86 -25.80 -10.49
CA VAL A 197 -3.91 -24.41 -10.03
C VAL A 197 -3.54 -24.31 -8.55
N ALA A 198 -2.72 -23.32 -8.20
CA ALA A 198 -2.38 -23.02 -6.82
C ALA A 198 -2.93 -21.64 -6.47
N ILE A 199 -3.75 -21.57 -5.42
CA ILE A 199 -4.41 -20.34 -4.98
C ILE A 199 -3.99 -20.07 -3.54
N MET A 200 -3.46 -18.87 -3.29
CA MET A 200 -3.04 -18.46 -1.96
C MET A 200 -4.03 -17.42 -1.42
N LEU A 201 -4.72 -17.76 -0.33
CA LEU A 201 -5.57 -16.83 0.40
C LEU A 201 -4.74 -15.95 1.33
N GLN A 202 -5.14 -14.70 1.43
CA GLN A 202 -4.54 -13.71 2.33
C GLN A 202 -5.53 -13.37 3.44
N VAL A 203 -5.04 -13.22 4.66
CA VAL A 203 -5.84 -12.62 5.73
C VAL A 203 -5.99 -11.11 5.48
N PRO A 204 -7.15 -10.51 5.79
CA PRO A 204 -7.29 -9.07 5.69
C PRO A 204 -6.32 -8.38 6.66
N LYS A 205 -5.65 -7.33 6.19
CA LYS A 205 -4.73 -6.53 7.01
C LYS A 205 -5.17 -5.09 7.07
N LEU A 206 -4.94 -4.47 8.22
CA LEU A 206 -5.04 -3.02 8.35
C LEU A 206 -3.93 -2.35 7.53
N THR A 207 -4.30 -1.32 6.78
CA THR A 207 -3.37 -0.50 5.99
C THR A 207 -3.73 0.96 6.17
N VAL A 208 -2.72 1.82 6.12
CA VAL A 208 -2.88 3.27 6.09
C VAL A 208 -2.01 3.86 5.00
N SER A 209 -2.54 4.83 4.26
CA SER A 209 -1.81 5.55 3.22
C SER A 209 -2.15 7.03 3.28
N ILE A 210 -1.18 7.87 2.91
CA ILE A 210 -1.40 9.31 2.81
C ILE A 210 -2.04 9.60 1.44
N LYS A 211 -3.31 9.99 1.45
CA LYS A 211 -4.06 10.40 0.25
C LYS A 211 -3.52 11.71 -0.30
N SER A 212 -3.32 12.69 0.58
CA SER A 212 -2.77 13.99 0.23
C SER A 212 -2.29 14.74 1.46
N ILE A 213 -1.38 15.69 1.26
CA ILE A 213 -1.00 16.67 2.26
C ILE A 213 -1.17 18.04 1.62
N LEU A 214 -1.75 18.97 2.38
CA LEU A 214 -1.85 20.38 2.02
C LEU A 214 -1.01 21.20 3.01
N LEU A 215 -0.31 22.22 2.51
CA LEU A 215 0.33 23.26 3.31
C LEU A 215 -0.45 24.56 3.08
N ASP A 216 -1.06 25.09 4.13
CA ASP A 216 -1.87 26.32 4.07
C ASP A 216 -2.91 26.30 2.93
N GLY A 217 -3.56 25.13 2.75
CA GLY A 217 -4.57 24.89 1.72
C GLY A 217 -4.04 24.59 0.32
N LYS A 218 -2.71 24.56 0.11
CA LYS A 218 -2.08 24.27 -1.20
C LYS A 218 -1.43 22.89 -1.22
N PRO A 219 -1.30 22.23 -2.39
CA PRO A 219 -0.62 20.94 -2.50
C PRO A 219 0.79 20.97 -1.90
N PHE A 220 1.09 19.99 -1.05
CA PHE A 220 2.38 19.89 -0.38
C PHE A 220 3.47 19.29 -1.28
N ALA A 221 4.54 20.05 -1.51
CA ALA A 221 5.64 19.69 -2.40
C ALA A 221 6.88 19.11 -1.67
N GLY A 222 6.72 18.58 -0.45
CA GLY A 222 7.84 18.04 0.34
C GLY A 222 8.67 19.08 1.07
N VAL A 223 8.22 20.35 1.08
CA VAL A 223 8.83 21.44 1.82
C VAL A 223 7.75 22.20 2.57
N ALA A 224 7.99 22.45 3.86
CA ALA A 224 7.10 23.19 4.74
C ALA A 224 7.84 24.36 5.38
N ARG A 225 7.15 25.45 5.71
CA ARG A 225 7.75 26.60 6.42
C ARG A 225 7.23 26.66 7.85
N GLU A 226 8.09 27.06 8.77
CA GLU A 226 7.69 27.32 10.16
C GLU A 226 6.43 28.20 10.23
N GLY A 227 5.53 27.89 11.17
CA GLY A 227 4.27 28.63 11.35
C GLY A 227 3.16 28.30 10.35
N GLY A 228 3.46 27.60 9.24
CA GLY A 228 2.43 27.06 8.36
C GLY A 228 1.62 25.92 9.00
N THR A 229 0.51 25.54 8.38
CA THR A 229 -0.33 24.42 8.82
C THR A 229 -0.33 23.30 7.78
N LEU A 230 0.02 22.10 8.21
CA LEU A 230 -0.19 20.89 7.42
C LEU A 230 -1.59 20.35 7.67
N GLU A 231 -2.35 20.15 6.59
CA GLU A 231 -3.56 19.32 6.60
C GLU A 231 -3.24 17.99 5.93
N VAL A 232 -3.36 16.91 6.69
CA VAL A 232 -3.07 15.55 6.21
C VAL A 232 -4.39 14.83 5.98
N ARG A 233 -4.51 14.22 4.80
CA ARG A 233 -5.61 13.33 4.45
C ARG A 233 -5.07 11.92 4.30
N ALA A 234 -5.59 10.99 5.09
CA ALA A 234 -5.19 9.59 5.08
C ALA A 234 -6.36 8.68 4.73
N LEU A 235 -6.07 7.59 4.02
CA LEU A 235 -6.99 6.48 3.78
C LEU A 235 -6.58 5.33 4.68
N VAL A 236 -7.55 4.78 5.40
CA VAL A 236 -7.38 3.58 6.20
C VAL A 236 -8.26 2.50 5.61
N ALA A 237 -7.70 1.33 5.36
CA ALA A 237 -8.41 0.21 4.78
C ALA A 237 -8.10 -1.10 5.51
N TYR A 238 -9.08 -1.98 5.58
CA TYR A 238 -8.95 -3.31 6.16
C TYR A 238 -9.30 -4.37 5.11
N GLY A 239 -8.32 -5.18 4.71
CA GLY A 239 -8.51 -6.12 3.60
C GLY A 239 -8.84 -5.41 2.28
N GLY A 240 -8.24 -4.23 2.04
CA GLY A 240 -8.46 -3.42 0.84
C GLY A 240 -9.70 -2.53 0.86
N GLU A 241 -10.66 -2.80 1.75
CA GLU A 241 -11.89 -1.99 1.89
C GLU A 241 -11.67 -0.81 2.84
N ALA A 242 -12.09 0.39 2.43
CA ALA A 242 -11.97 1.59 3.25
C ALA A 242 -12.81 1.47 4.53
N ILE A 243 -12.23 1.81 5.67
CA ILE A 243 -12.92 1.82 6.96
C ILE A 243 -12.97 3.23 7.53
N THR A 244 -13.98 3.50 8.37
CA THR A 244 -14.27 4.84 8.89
C THR A 244 -14.27 4.91 10.42
N ASP A 245 -14.02 3.78 11.08
CA ASP A 245 -14.04 3.57 12.53
C ASP A 245 -12.63 3.39 13.16
N ALA A 246 -11.57 3.52 12.37
CA ALA A 246 -10.19 3.50 12.87
C ALA A 246 -9.86 4.74 13.73
N ALA A 247 -9.04 4.52 14.76
CA ALA A 247 -8.39 5.59 15.52
C ALA A 247 -7.08 5.98 14.82
N VAL A 248 -6.99 7.22 14.32
CA VAL A 248 -5.86 7.66 13.50
C VAL A 248 -5.15 8.84 14.16
N THR A 249 -3.84 8.69 14.37
CA THR A 249 -2.96 9.68 14.98
C THR A 249 -1.80 9.98 14.04
N GLY A 250 -1.55 11.27 13.79
CA GLY A 250 -0.34 11.72 13.14
C GLY A 250 0.70 12.15 14.16
N TYR A 251 1.96 11.90 13.85
CA TYR A 251 3.13 12.28 14.64
C TYR A 251 4.08 13.06 13.75
N LEU A 252 4.40 14.27 14.17
CA LEU A 252 5.38 15.11 13.52
C LEU A 252 6.67 15.13 14.35
N THR A 253 7.74 14.59 13.76
CA THR A 253 9.04 14.39 14.42
C THR A 253 10.08 15.33 13.86
N ASP A 254 10.71 16.08 14.77
CA ASP A 254 11.91 16.89 14.54
C ASP A 254 13.10 16.19 15.22
N PRO A 255 14.15 15.80 14.46
CA PRO A 255 15.31 15.11 15.02
C PRO A 255 16.01 15.85 16.17
N LEU A 256 15.99 17.20 16.22
CA LEU A 256 16.58 17.91 17.37
C LEU A 256 15.71 17.80 18.63
N ARG A 257 14.38 17.83 18.48
CA ARG A 257 13.47 17.59 19.61
C ARG A 257 13.68 16.18 20.16
N GLU A 258 13.79 15.20 19.27
CA GLU A 258 14.05 13.81 19.63
C GLU A 258 15.40 13.66 20.35
N ALA A 259 16.47 14.31 19.85
CA ALA A 259 17.78 14.32 20.50
C ALA A 259 17.77 15.00 21.89
N GLN A 260 16.81 15.89 22.14
CA GLN A 260 16.55 16.52 23.44
C GLN A 260 15.63 15.68 24.36
N GLY A 261 15.21 14.49 23.92
CA GLY A 261 14.29 13.63 24.66
C GLY A 261 12.84 14.13 24.67
N LEU A 262 12.47 15.06 23.79
CA LEU A 262 11.11 15.56 23.67
C LEU A 262 10.28 14.66 22.75
N PRO A 263 9.00 14.37 23.08
CA PRO A 263 8.15 13.54 22.24
C PRO A 263 7.80 14.25 20.92
N PRO A 264 7.42 13.47 19.88
CA PRO A 264 6.90 14.02 18.64
C PRO A 264 5.59 14.78 18.89
N ILE A 265 5.28 15.72 17.99
CA ILE A 265 4.04 16.49 18.06
C ILE A 265 2.91 15.62 17.51
N ALA A 266 2.04 15.14 18.40
CA ALA A 266 0.90 14.31 18.03
C ALA A 266 -0.34 15.16 17.66
N PHE A 267 -1.11 14.70 16.68
CA PHE A 267 -2.40 15.27 16.31
C PHE A 267 -3.36 14.18 15.82
N THR A 268 -4.67 14.35 16.04
CA THR A 268 -5.68 13.36 15.65
C THR A 268 -6.20 13.63 14.25
N LEU A 269 -6.44 12.58 13.47
CA LEU A 269 -7.17 12.67 12.22
C LEU A 269 -8.57 12.08 12.43
N ALA A 270 -9.61 12.83 12.03
CA ALA A 270 -11.00 12.41 12.13
C ALA A 270 -11.56 12.10 10.73
N TYR A 271 -12.41 11.07 10.61
CA TYR A 271 -13.02 10.74 9.32
C TYR A 271 -13.96 11.85 8.84
N SER A 272 -13.78 12.28 7.59
CA SER A 272 -14.65 13.24 6.90
C SER A 272 -15.32 12.57 5.71
N ALA A 273 -16.65 12.46 5.76
CA ALA A 273 -17.44 11.89 4.66
C ALA A 273 -17.35 12.74 3.39
N ALA A 274 -17.23 14.07 3.51
CA ALA A 274 -17.10 14.98 2.37
C ALA A 274 -15.77 14.78 1.62
N GLU A 275 -14.71 14.43 2.35
CA GLU A 275 -13.38 14.22 1.79
C GLU A 275 -13.11 12.73 1.46
N GLY A 276 -13.95 11.82 1.96
CA GLY A 276 -13.74 10.38 1.89
C GLY A 276 -12.37 9.98 2.44
N ALA A 277 -11.97 10.57 3.57
CA ALA A 277 -10.66 10.37 4.18
C ALA A 277 -10.63 10.82 5.65
N TYR A 278 -9.65 10.33 6.40
CA TYR A 278 -9.28 10.87 7.70
C TYR A 278 -8.51 12.18 7.52
N VAL A 279 -8.95 13.24 8.18
CA VAL A 279 -8.37 14.58 8.06
C VAL A 279 -7.90 15.05 9.42
N GLY A 280 -6.65 15.50 9.49
CA GLY A 280 -6.08 16.13 10.68
C GLY A 280 -5.18 17.29 10.30
N ARG A 281 -5.02 18.23 11.23
CA ARG A 281 -4.23 19.44 11.03
C ARG A 281 -3.18 19.56 12.12
N VAL A 282 -1.99 19.97 11.73
CA VAL A 282 -0.88 20.22 12.65
C VAL A 282 -0.16 21.51 12.25
N ALA A 283 0.09 22.36 13.24
CA ALA A 283 0.90 23.56 13.06
C ALA A 283 2.38 23.19 13.02
N ILE A 284 3.13 23.77 12.09
CA ILE A 284 4.56 23.54 11.95
C ILE A 284 5.28 24.33 13.06
N PRO A 285 6.06 23.65 13.93
CA PRO A 285 6.76 24.32 15.03
C PRO A 285 7.87 25.23 14.49
N LYS A 286 8.35 26.15 15.34
CA LYS A 286 9.57 26.90 15.07
C LYS A 286 10.79 26.01 15.35
N LEU A 287 11.71 25.90 14.40
CA LEU A 287 12.90 25.05 14.43
C LEU A 287 14.19 25.85 14.54
N GLY A 288 14.21 27.07 13.99
CA GLY A 288 15.36 27.98 13.95
C GLY A 288 16.46 27.60 12.97
N VAL A 289 16.45 26.38 12.42
CA VAL A 289 17.36 25.90 11.36
C VAL A 289 16.63 24.91 10.46
N ASP A 290 16.83 25.02 9.16
CA ASP A 290 16.30 24.10 8.16
C ASP A 290 16.72 22.66 8.47
N ARG A 291 15.80 21.71 8.35
CA ARG A 291 16.10 20.29 8.59
C ARG A 291 15.09 19.35 7.97
N MET A 292 15.50 18.10 7.83
CA MET A 292 14.61 17.00 7.50
C MET A 292 13.79 16.61 8.73
N CYS A 293 12.48 16.54 8.55
CA CYS A 293 11.52 16.07 9.55
C CYS A 293 10.74 14.89 8.97
N SER A 294 10.08 14.13 9.84
CA SER A 294 9.20 13.05 9.43
C SER A 294 7.78 13.27 9.93
N LEU A 295 6.83 12.91 9.07
CA LEU A 295 5.41 12.81 9.39
C LEU A 295 5.02 11.33 9.33
N GLU A 296 4.72 10.74 10.47
CA GLU A 296 4.17 9.39 10.57
C GLU A 296 2.67 9.46 10.82
N ILE A 297 1.88 8.69 10.07
CA ILE A 297 0.46 8.49 10.32
C ILE A 297 0.27 7.06 10.78
N VAL A 298 -0.29 6.89 11.98
CA VAL A 298 -0.56 5.60 12.61
C VAL A 298 -2.07 5.41 12.70
N ALA A 299 -2.57 4.31 12.16
CA ALA A 299 -3.95 3.88 12.26
C ALA A 299 -4.06 2.65 13.16
N ASN A 300 -5.03 2.65 14.06
CA ASN A 300 -5.35 1.53 14.93
C ASN A 300 -6.82 1.14 14.72
N ALA A 301 -7.08 -0.11 14.39
CA ALA A 301 -8.43 -0.65 14.23
C ALA A 301 -8.41 -2.16 14.40
N ARG A 302 -9.48 -2.73 15.00
CA ARG A 302 -9.65 -4.19 15.13
C ARG A 302 -8.48 -4.91 15.84
N GLY A 303 -7.76 -4.20 16.72
CA GLY A 303 -6.58 -4.73 17.41
C GLY A 303 -5.30 -4.76 16.57
N GLU A 304 -5.34 -4.26 15.32
CA GLU A 304 -4.18 -4.10 14.45
C GLU A 304 -3.72 -2.64 14.41
N THR A 305 -2.42 -2.47 14.15
CA THR A 305 -1.78 -1.16 13.93
C THR A 305 -1.09 -1.16 12.58
N ALA A 306 -1.29 -0.08 11.81
CA ALA A 306 -0.56 0.18 10.58
C ALA A 306 0.01 1.60 10.63
N SER A 307 1.19 1.81 10.05
CA SER A 307 1.76 3.15 9.93
C SER A 307 2.34 3.43 8.55
N VAL A 308 2.42 4.72 8.21
CA VAL A 308 3.07 5.23 7.01
C VAL A 308 3.84 6.49 7.36
N THR A 309 5.10 6.57 6.94
CA THR A 309 5.98 7.71 7.24
C THR A 309 6.37 8.43 5.96
N ARG A 310 6.36 9.77 6.01
CA ARG A 310 6.84 10.63 4.93
C ARG A 310 7.83 11.64 5.47
N GLU A 311 9.02 11.68 4.88
CA GLU A 311 10.03 12.69 5.16
C GLU A 311 9.80 13.96 4.35
N PHE A 312 10.17 15.11 4.92
CA PHE A 312 10.10 16.40 4.26
C PHE A 312 11.00 17.43 4.91
N ILE A 313 11.34 18.48 4.16
CA ILE A 313 12.20 19.56 4.67
C ILE A 313 11.31 20.62 5.32
N MET A 314 11.63 21.00 6.55
CA MET A 314 11.10 22.21 7.15
C MET A 314 12.11 23.34 7.02
N LEU A 315 11.66 24.47 6.50
CA LEU A 315 12.44 25.69 6.31
C LEU A 315 12.09 26.73 7.36
N VAL A 316 13.11 27.45 7.82
CA VAL A 316 12.96 28.59 8.71
C VAL A 316 12.28 29.75 7.98
N ASP A 317 11.43 30.48 8.70
CA ASP A 317 10.87 31.74 8.20
C ASP A 317 11.90 32.86 8.37
N VAL A 318 12.81 32.99 7.40
CA VAL A 318 13.87 34.03 7.39
C VAL A 318 13.28 35.45 7.54
N PRO A 319 12.22 35.86 6.81
CA PRO A 319 11.56 37.14 7.06
C PRO A 319 11.12 37.35 8.51
N ALA A 320 10.54 36.33 9.17
CA ALA A 320 10.16 36.43 10.57
C ALA A 320 11.38 36.57 11.50
N MET A 321 12.48 35.86 11.22
CA MET A 321 13.74 36.06 11.95
C MET A 321 14.28 37.48 11.80
N VAL A 322 14.29 38.03 10.58
CA VAL A 322 14.77 39.40 10.32
C VAL A 322 13.95 40.41 11.10
N ARG A 323 12.62 40.34 11.07
CA ARG A 323 11.74 41.23 11.86
C ARG A 323 12.04 41.15 13.36
N SER A 324 12.23 39.94 13.89
CA SER A 324 12.58 39.76 15.29
C SER A 324 13.95 40.36 15.64
N VAL A 325 14.92 40.29 14.73
CA VAL A 325 16.23 40.94 14.89
C VAL A 325 16.09 42.46 14.84
N GLU A 326 15.33 43.01 13.89
CA GLU A 326 15.06 44.46 13.77
C GLU A 326 14.40 45.03 15.04
N GLU A 327 13.43 44.33 15.62
CA GLU A 327 12.80 44.72 16.89
C GLU A 327 13.81 44.76 18.04
N ARG A 328 14.68 43.74 18.13
CA ARG A 328 15.75 43.68 19.15
C ARG A 328 16.78 44.79 18.97
N VAL A 329 17.17 45.10 17.73
CA VAL A 329 18.08 46.21 17.41
C VAL A 329 17.43 47.54 17.80
N SER A 330 16.16 47.75 17.44
CA SER A 330 15.41 48.96 17.81
C SER A 330 15.27 49.13 19.33
N GLN A 331 15.21 48.02 20.07
CA GLN A 331 15.21 48.05 21.54
C GLN A 331 16.59 48.39 22.10
N LEU A 332 17.66 47.82 21.53
CA LEU A 332 19.03 48.15 21.92
C LEU A 332 19.35 49.62 21.65
N GLU A 333 18.95 50.16 20.50
CA GLU A 333 19.17 51.57 20.15
C GLU A 333 18.52 52.51 21.16
N ARG A 334 17.29 52.20 21.60
CA ARG A 334 16.62 52.94 22.69
C ARG A 334 17.42 52.87 24.00
N GLN A 335 17.86 51.68 24.39
CA GLN A 335 18.67 51.51 25.62
C GLN A 335 20.00 52.28 25.56
N VAL A 336 20.66 52.31 24.39
CA VAL A 336 21.89 53.09 24.20
C VAL A 336 21.60 54.60 24.25
N GLY A 337 20.48 55.04 23.70
CA GLY A 337 19.98 56.42 23.82
C GLY A 337 19.79 56.84 25.27
N ASP A 338 19.02 56.07 26.04
CA ASP A 338 18.78 56.32 27.46
C ASP A 338 20.08 56.36 28.27
N LEU A 339 21.02 55.46 27.96
CA LEU A 339 22.33 55.43 28.62
C LEU A 339 23.17 56.68 28.28
N SER A 340 23.09 57.15 27.03
CA SER A 340 23.76 58.39 26.59
C SER A 340 23.20 59.63 27.28
N GLU A 341 21.88 59.71 27.46
CA GLU A 341 21.24 60.79 28.23
C GLU A 341 21.65 60.73 29.72
N THR A 342 21.69 59.52 30.28
CA THR A 342 22.16 59.30 31.66
C THR A 342 23.61 59.75 31.84
N LEU A 343 24.51 59.42 30.89
CA LEU A 343 25.90 59.88 30.94
C LEU A 343 26.03 61.39 30.79
N SER A 344 25.18 62.01 29.97
CA SER A 344 25.17 63.47 29.78
C SER A 344 24.75 64.18 31.06
N SER A 345 23.67 63.73 31.71
CA SER A 345 23.25 64.28 33.01
C SER A 345 24.28 64.05 34.11
N LEU A 346 24.92 62.88 34.16
CA LEU A 346 26.01 62.61 35.10
C LEU A 346 27.19 63.59 34.91
N ARG A 347 27.52 63.91 33.65
CA ARG A 347 28.57 64.87 33.31
C ARG A 347 28.22 66.28 33.76
N GLU A 348 27.00 66.74 33.50
CA GLU A 348 26.53 68.04 34.01
C GLU A 348 26.57 68.11 35.54
N THR A 349 26.21 67.01 36.20
CA THR A 349 26.29 66.91 37.66
C THR A 349 27.74 67.01 38.16
N LEU A 350 28.68 66.36 37.46
CA LEU A 350 30.12 66.46 37.76
C LEU A 350 30.65 67.87 37.55
N ASP A 351 30.30 68.53 36.44
CA ASP A 351 30.72 69.91 36.15
C ASP A 351 30.16 70.88 37.22
N SER A 352 28.90 70.70 37.64
CA SER A 352 28.30 71.45 38.74
C SER A 352 29.03 71.23 40.06
N LEU A 353 29.34 69.98 40.40
CA LEU A 353 30.08 69.66 41.63
C LEU A 353 31.50 70.24 41.61
N GLN A 354 32.19 70.23 40.46
CA GLN A 354 33.49 70.89 40.31
C GLN A 354 33.40 72.40 40.49
N GLY A 355 32.35 73.04 39.96
CA GLY A 355 32.07 74.46 40.18
C GLY A 355 31.82 74.78 41.66
N GLN A 356 31.01 73.97 42.35
CA GLN A 356 30.77 74.10 43.79
C GLN A 356 32.06 73.94 44.60
N LEU A 357 32.92 72.97 44.25
CA LEU A 357 34.21 72.77 44.91
C LEU A 357 35.13 73.99 44.76
N SER A 358 35.18 74.55 43.54
CA SER A 358 35.97 75.76 43.24
C SER A 358 35.47 76.96 44.05
N SER A 359 34.15 77.15 44.14
CA SER A 359 33.55 78.20 44.96
C SER A 359 33.85 77.99 46.46
N LEU A 360 33.81 76.76 46.95
CA LEU A 360 34.11 76.45 48.34
C LEU A 360 35.59 76.69 48.66
N GLN A 361 36.50 76.37 47.74
CA GLN A 361 37.93 76.67 47.86
C GLN A 361 38.18 78.18 47.95
N GLU A 362 37.48 78.98 47.14
CA GLU A 362 37.58 80.45 47.20
C GLU A 362 37.03 80.98 48.54
N GLN A 363 35.86 80.50 48.98
CA GLN A 363 35.30 80.87 50.28
C GLN A 363 36.25 80.51 51.44
N LEU A 364 36.87 79.34 51.40
CA LEU A 364 37.87 78.94 52.41
C LEU A 364 39.10 79.85 52.40
N ARG A 365 39.53 80.29 51.21
CA ARG A 365 40.65 81.24 51.05
C ARG A 365 40.29 82.60 51.64
N GLU A 366 39.12 83.15 51.31
CA GLU A 366 38.61 84.40 51.88
C GLU A 366 38.47 84.31 53.41
N LEU A 367 37.96 83.17 53.92
CA LEU A 367 37.86 82.95 55.36
C LEU A 367 39.24 82.90 56.02
N GLY A 368 40.23 82.27 55.37
CA GLY A 368 41.62 82.24 55.81
C GLY A 368 42.23 83.63 55.91
N GLU A 369 42.08 84.45 54.86
CA GLU A 369 42.52 85.85 54.85
C GLU A 369 41.81 86.67 55.97
N GLY A 370 40.52 86.43 56.20
CA GLY A 370 39.77 87.04 57.29
C GLY A 370 40.26 86.64 58.69
N VAL A 371 40.60 85.36 58.90
CA VAL A 371 41.16 84.87 60.16
C VAL A 371 42.54 85.48 60.42
N GLU A 372 43.39 85.57 59.39
CA GLU A 372 44.68 86.26 59.49
C GLU A 372 44.50 87.74 59.87
N ALA A 373 43.57 88.45 59.22
CA ALA A 373 43.26 89.85 59.53
C ALA A 373 42.81 90.06 60.99
N VAL A 374 41.94 89.17 61.52
CA VAL A 374 41.48 89.24 62.92
C VAL A 374 42.61 88.92 63.90
N SER A 375 43.47 87.94 63.57
CA SER A 375 44.65 87.63 64.40
C SER A 375 45.64 88.80 64.46
N GLY A 376 45.88 89.48 63.33
CA GLY A 376 46.71 90.69 63.25
C GLY A 376 46.13 91.86 64.06
N ALA A 377 44.81 92.07 63.98
CA ALA A 377 44.12 93.09 64.77
C ALA A 377 44.21 92.83 66.28
N ARG A 378 44.11 91.56 66.73
CA ARG A 378 44.34 91.18 68.13
C ARG A 378 45.78 91.46 68.57
N GLY A 379 46.77 91.18 67.71
CA GLY A 379 48.18 91.50 67.97
C GLY A 379 48.42 93.00 68.17
N LEU A 380 47.83 93.84 67.31
CA LEU A 380 47.91 95.30 67.43
C LEU A 380 47.21 95.82 68.69
N ALA A 381 46.04 95.26 69.04
CA ALA A 381 45.33 95.61 70.27
C ALA A 381 46.13 95.26 71.54
N GLN A 382 46.77 94.09 71.58
CA GLN A 382 47.66 93.71 72.68
C GLN A 382 48.89 94.62 72.78
N ALA A 383 49.50 95.00 71.65
CA ALA A 383 50.60 95.95 71.63
C ALA A 383 50.18 97.35 72.14
N ALA A 384 48.98 97.82 71.78
CA ALA A 384 48.44 99.08 72.27
C ALA A 384 48.16 99.06 73.79
N ILE A 385 47.62 97.95 74.32
CA ILE A 385 47.42 97.77 75.77
C ILE A 385 48.77 97.76 76.50
N ALA A 386 49.78 97.05 75.97
CA ALA A 386 51.11 97.03 76.55
C ALA A 386 51.77 98.42 76.57
N LEU A 387 51.66 99.18 75.48
CA LEU A 387 52.11 100.58 75.42
C LEU A 387 51.36 101.48 76.43
N GLY A 388 50.06 101.28 76.59
CA GLY A 388 49.26 101.97 77.61
C GLY A 388 49.71 101.66 79.04
N ILE A 389 49.99 100.39 79.35
CA ILE A 389 50.51 99.98 80.67
C ILE A 389 51.89 100.60 80.93
N VAL A 390 52.79 100.60 79.94
CA VAL A 390 54.11 101.23 80.05
C VAL A 390 53.98 102.73 80.30
N ALA A 391 53.08 103.42 79.59
CA ALA A 391 52.81 104.84 79.81
C ALA A 391 52.28 105.12 81.23
N ILE A 392 51.39 104.28 81.77
CA ILE A 392 50.88 104.37 83.14
C ILE A 392 52.01 104.17 84.16
N ILE A 393 52.89 103.17 83.95
CA ILE A 393 54.04 102.92 84.84
C ILE A 393 54.99 104.13 84.85
N ILE A 394 55.27 104.72 83.68
CA ILE A 394 56.10 105.93 83.57
C ILE A 394 55.43 107.09 84.31
N ALA A 395 54.11 107.29 84.14
CA ALA A 395 53.37 108.34 84.83
C ALA A 395 53.42 108.17 86.36
N LEU A 396 53.21 106.94 86.86
CA LEU A 396 53.32 106.63 88.29
C LEU A 396 54.76 106.81 88.81
N ALA A 397 55.78 106.43 88.05
CA ALA A 397 57.18 106.65 88.41
C ALA A 397 57.53 108.14 88.48
N THR A 398 57.02 108.96 87.54
CA THR A 398 57.18 110.42 87.59
C THR A 398 56.43 111.04 88.77
N LEU A 399 55.23 110.55 89.10
CA LEU A 399 54.47 111.00 90.26
C LEU A 399 55.20 110.66 91.58
N PHE A 400 55.77 109.46 91.67
CA PHE A 400 56.58 109.00 92.80
C PHE A 400 57.89 109.78 92.93
N TYR A 401 58.52 110.13 91.80
CA TYR A 401 59.71 110.98 91.78
C TYR A 401 59.38 112.41 92.25
N LEU A 402 58.24 112.98 91.82
CA LEU A 402 57.77 114.28 92.32
C LEU A 402 57.43 114.24 93.81
N SER A 403 56.76 113.18 94.30
CA SER A 403 56.41 113.08 95.73
C SER A 403 57.65 112.96 96.62
N ARG A 404 58.73 112.32 96.14
CA ARG A 404 59.99 112.20 96.90
C ARG A 404 60.78 113.52 96.93
N LYS A 405 60.65 114.37 95.91
CA LYS A 405 61.35 115.66 95.82
C LYS A 405 60.69 116.76 96.66
N ILE A 406 59.41 116.63 97.01
CA ILE A 406 58.66 117.60 97.82
C ILE A 406 58.85 117.35 99.33
N SER A 407 59.41 116.20 99.73
CA SER A 407 59.61 115.81 101.14
C SER A 407 61.08 115.88 101.63
N ALA A 408 61.93 116.68 101.00
CA ALA A 408 63.33 116.88 101.42
C ALA A 408 63.67 118.36 101.59
#